data_AF-A0A6B2X3L9-F1
#
_entry.id   AF-A0A6B2X3L9-F1
#
_cell.length_a   1.000
_cell.length_b   1.000
_cell.length_c   1.000
_cell.angle_alpha   90.00
_cell.angle_beta   90.00
_cell.angle_gamma   90.00
#
_symmetry.space_group_name_H-M   'P 1'
#
loop_
_entity.id
_entity.type
_entity.pdbx_description
1 polymer ?
#
loop_
_entity_poly.entity_id
_entity_poly.type
_entity_poly.pdbx_seq_one_letter_code
_entity_poly.pdbx_strand_id
1 'polypeptide(L)'
;MLGLTGPRYRLGAVLAGFTLVATGVAVQVTATPAAAATPHRILFDNGHAETAGNADWIISTSQPDPLGEDSSPSAETDWTGAISSWGVALQKTGDYSLKTATGALTYGGSSTTDLSNFDTLVLPEPNTLFTTAEKTAIMTFVKNGGGLFMVSDHTGADRNNDGYDAVEILNDLMTNNSVDSTDPFGFSIDSLSISSDYPSAISDSSDPVLHGSFGTVTKSLIASGTTATLKPADNANVKGLLYRTGYSGNTGAFFATSTFGSGRVAFWGDSSPIDDDTGQSGNTLYDGWNDSGATNAALALNATEWLAGGSSDGGGGDDGGTCTSAQLLGNNGFESGSSTWTATSGVITDSSDESARTGSYYAWLDGYGSAHTDTLSQSVTVPSGCTTAALSFYLHIDTAETTTSTAYDTLKVQVLNSSGTVLSTLATYSNLNAASGYTQRGFSLASYAGQTVTLKFTGTEGSTLQTSFVIDDTALNVS
;
A
#
# COMPACT_ATOMS: atom_id res chain seq x y z
N MET A 1 15.94 24.87 98.79
CA MET A 1 14.86 24.96 99.79
C MET A 1 13.56 24.57 99.08
N LEU A 2 12.74 23.76 99.75
CA LEU A 2 11.49 23.11 99.31
C LEU A 2 10.58 24.01 98.42
N GLY A 3 9.74 23.54 97.51
CA GLY A 3 9.20 22.23 97.17
C GLY A 3 7.89 22.46 96.37
N LEU A 4 7.49 21.45 95.56
CA LEU A 4 6.11 20.97 95.26
C LEU A 4 4.99 22.03 95.05
N THR A 5 4.18 22.05 93.98
CA THR A 5 3.34 21.00 93.37
C THR A 5 2.63 21.59 92.12
N GLY A 6 2.26 20.74 91.14
CA GLY A 6 1.56 21.12 89.88
C GLY A 6 0.06 21.47 90.04
N PRO A 7 -0.83 21.20 89.05
CA PRO A 7 -0.62 20.81 87.65
C PRO A 7 -1.49 21.56 86.59
N ARG A 8 -0.97 21.57 85.35
CA ARG A 8 -1.57 21.35 84.01
C ARG A 8 -3.02 21.78 83.66
N TYR A 9 -3.15 22.53 82.55
CA TYR A 9 -3.97 22.28 81.32
C TYR A 9 -3.42 23.20 80.20
N ARG A 10 -2.79 22.68 79.11
CA ARG A 10 -3.31 22.42 77.72
C ARG A 10 -4.17 23.58 77.16
N LEU A 11 -4.05 24.06 75.91
CA LEU A 11 -3.38 23.62 74.67
C LEU A 11 -3.35 24.84 73.71
N GLY A 12 -2.48 24.85 72.70
CA GLY A 12 -2.60 25.77 71.55
C GLY A 12 -1.34 25.78 70.68
N ALA A 13 -1.39 25.08 69.54
CA ALA A 13 -0.29 24.95 68.58
C ALA A 13 -0.26 26.12 67.57
N VAL A 14 0.93 26.48 67.09
CA VAL A 14 1.16 27.24 65.85
C VAL A 14 2.29 26.58 65.06
N LEU A 15 2.09 26.53 63.75
CA LEU A 15 2.90 25.91 62.69
C LEU A 15 3.95 26.87 62.11
N ALA A 16 5.13 26.34 61.75
CA ALA A 16 6.02 26.72 60.63
C ALA A 16 7.22 25.75 60.70
N GLY A 17 7.75 25.07 59.68
CA GLY A 17 7.78 25.26 58.24
C GLY A 17 9.26 25.24 57.82
N PHE A 18 9.77 24.16 57.23
CA PHE A 18 11.04 24.14 56.47
C PHE A 18 11.04 23.03 55.42
N THR A 19 11.47 23.42 54.22
CA THR A 19 11.56 22.74 52.93
C THR A 19 12.67 21.68 52.86
N LEU A 20 12.43 20.59 52.13
CA LEU A 20 13.44 19.62 51.70
C LEU A 20 13.56 19.67 50.16
N VAL A 21 14.78 19.86 49.65
CA VAL A 21 15.12 19.83 48.22
C VAL A 21 15.42 18.39 47.81
N ALA A 22 14.73 17.87 46.80
CA ALA A 22 15.03 16.58 46.17
C ALA A 22 15.57 16.82 44.75
N THR A 23 16.81 16.40 44.50
CA THR A 23 17.45 16.40 43.18
C THR A 23 16.89 15.26 42.34
N GLY A 24 16.05 15.57 41.35
CA GLY A 24 15.63 14.64 40.31
C GLY A 24 16.66 14.60 39.18
N VAL A 25 17.19 13.42 38.87
CA VAL A 25 17.96 13.16 37.65
C VAL A 25 16.96 13.01 36.52
N ALA A 26 16.90 13.97 35.60
CA ALA A 26 16.13 13.84 34.36
C ALA A 26 16.89 12.90 33.42
N VAL A 27 16.39 11.67 33.25
CA VAL A 27 16.81 10.79 32.16
C VAL A 27 16.15 11.34 30.89
N GLN A 28 16.93 12.06 30.10
CA GLN A 28 16.51 12.54 28.78
C GLN A 28 16.53 11.33 27.85
N VAL A 29 15.37 10.69 27.66
CA VAL A 29 15.19 9.66 26.64
C VAL A 29 15.26 10.37 25.29
N THR A 30 16.40 10.30 24.63
CA THR A 30 16.49 10.62 23.20
C THR A 30 15.67 9.57 22.47
N ALA A 31 14.47 9.94 22.03
CA ALA A 31 13.74 9.13 21.06
C ALA A 31 14.65 8.91 19.85
N THR A 32 14.98 7.66 19.56
CA THR A 32 15.49 7.29 18.24
C THR A 32 14.50 7.80 17.21
N PRO A 33 14.92 8.54 16.17
CA PRO A 33 14.03 8.90 15.08
C PRO A 33 13.35 7.62 14.58
N ALA A 34 12.03 7.66 14.44
CA ALA A 34 11.32 6.62 13.71
C ALA A 34 12.00 6.49 12.35
N ALA A 35 12.36 5.27 11.95
CA ALA A 35 12.81 5.03 10.59
C ALA A 35 11.72 5.58 9.64
N ALA A 36 12.09 6.47 8.72
CA ALA A 36 11.17 6.96 7.71
C ALA A 36 10.54 5.74 7.02
N ALA A 37 9.21 5.70 6.94
CA ALA A 37 8.50 4.69 6.17
C ALA A 37 9.08 4.68 4.74
N THR A 38 9.28 3.50 4.15
CA THR A 38 9.74 3.44 2.76
C THR A 38 8.68 4.13 1.90
N PRO A 39 9.03 5.21 1.19
CA PRO A 39 8.06 5.94 0.39
C PRO A 39 7.54 5.07 -0.76
N HIS A 40 6.30 5.30 -1.19
CA HIS A 40 5.72 4.78 -2.42
C HIS A 40 6.57 5.19 -3.63
N ARG A 41 7.01 4.20 -4.43
CA ARG A 41 7.99 4.41 -5.50
C ARG A 41 7.26 4.52 -6.83
N ILE A 42 7.28 5.71 -7.43
CA ILE A 42 6.58 6.00 -8.68
C ILE A 42 7.60 6.19 -9.80
N LEU A 43 7.39 5.48 -10.90
CA LEU A 43 8.17 5.64 -12.13
C LEU A 43 7.31 6.32 -13.18
N PHE A 44 7.75 7.47 -13.68
CA PHE A 44 7.19 8.12 -14.87
C PHE A 44 7.98 7.68 -16.09
N ASP A 45 7.30 7.47 -17.21
CA ASP A 45 7.96 7.18 -18.48
C ASP A 45 8.37 8.45 -19.23
N ASN A 46 9.53 8.39 -19.86
CA ASN A 46 10.05 9.33 -20.86
C ASN A 46 10.89 8.58 -21.91
N GLY A 47 10.71 7.26 -22.02
CA GLY A 47 11.42 6.39 -22.96
C GLY A 47 10.72 6.25 -24.31
N HIS A 48 9.48 6.71 -24.43
CA HIS A 48 8.57 6.47 -25.55
C HIS A 48 8.02 7.79 -26.13
N ALA A 49 8.91 8.78 -26.26
CA ALA A 49 8.67 10.06 -26.94
C ALA A 49 7.64 10.98 -26.28
N GLU A 50 7.57 10.94 -24.95
CA GLU A 50 6.73 11.80 -24.10
C GLU A 50 7.05 13.30 -24.26
N THR A 51 8.20 13.64 -24.87
CA THR A 51 8.60 15.01 -25.24
C THR A 51 8.40 15.37 -26.72
N ALA A 52 7.69 14.55 -27.50
CA ALA A 52 7.50 14.83 -28.93
C ALA A 52 6.45 15.90 -29.23
N GLY A 53 5.60 16.24 -28.25
CA GLY A 53 4.47 17.14 -28.40
C GLY A 53 4.75 18.61 -28.14
N ASN A 54 3.67 19.35 -27.90
CA ASN A 54 3.73 20.76 -27.50
C ASN A 54 4.15 20.95 -26.02
N ALA A 55 4.05 19.89 -25.24
CA ALA A 55 4.49 19.77 -23.86
C ALA A 55 5.48 18.60 -23.75
N ASP A 56 6.35 18.64 -22.74
CA ASP A 56 7.23 17.54 -22.39
C ASP A 56 6.59 16.80 -21.24
N TRP A 57 6.02 15.61 -21.39
CA TRP A 57 5.27 14.97 -20.29
C TRP A 57 6.20 14.34 -19.22
N ILE A 58 7.00 15.16 -18.52
CA ILE A 58 8.03 14.73 -17.58
C ILE A 58 7.93 15.46 -16.24
N ILE A 59 8.17 14.82 -15.10
CA ILE A 59 8.07 15.55 -13.81
C ILE A 59 9.22 16.54 -13.56
N SER A 60 10.35 16.38 -14.28
CA SER A 60 11.55 17.20 -14.14
C SER A 60 12.48 17.01 -15.34
N THR A 61 13.28 18.04 -15.64
CA THR A 61 14.38 17.96 -16.61
C THR A 61 15.60 17.21 -16.05
N SER A 62 15.68 17.01 -14.73
CA SER A 62 16.66 16.14 -14.08
C SER A 62 16.14 14.70 -14.06
N GLN A 63 16.78 13.83 -14.85
CA GLN A 63 16.39 12.43 -14.99
C GLN A 63 17.60 11.49 -14.79
N PRO A 64 17.42 10.31 -14.20
CA PRO A 64 16.15 9.74 -13.75
C PRO A 64 15.67 10.29 -12.40
N ASP A 65 16.45 11.13 -11.71
CA ASP A 65 16.14 11.62 -10.37
C ASP A 65 15.78 13.11 -10.38
N PRO A 66 14.51 13.49 -10.12
CA PRO A 66 14.07 14.88 -10.19
C PRO A 66 14.69 15.75 -9.09
N LEU A 67 15.18 15.15 -7.99
CA LEU A 67 15.85 15.88 -6.91
C LEU A 67 17.20 16.50 -7.32
N GLY A 68 17.69 16.17 -8.52
CA GLY A 68 18.84 16.83 -9.12
C GLY A 68 18.55 18.24 -9.64
N GLU A 69 17.29 18.58 -9.94
CA GLU A 69 16.87 19.93 -10.33
C GLU A 69 16.66 20.82 -9.09
N ASP A 70 15.82 20.35 -8.16
CA ASP A 70 15.71 20.88 -6.80
C ASP A 70 15.56 19.73 -5.80
N SER A 71 16.46 19.67 -4.81
CA SER A 71 16.51 18.64 -3.78
C SER A 71 15.43 18.77 -2.68
N SER A 72 14.66 19.87 -2.67
CA SER A 72 13.63 20.14 -1.67
C SER A 72 12.48 20.97 -2.27
N PRO A 73 11.81 20.47 -3.32
CA PRO A 73 10.79 21.23 -4.03
C PRO A 73 9.59 21.52 -3.11
N SER A 74 9.03 22.72 -3.26
CA SER A 74 7.96 23.27 -2.42
C SER A 74 6.90 24.01 -3.23
N ALA A 75 7.27 24.59 -4.37
CA ALA A 75 6.40 25.19 -5.37
C ALA A 75 6.36 24.31 -6.63
N GLU A 76 5.23 24.34 -7.33
CA GLU A 76 5.00 23.59 -8.58
C GLU A 76 6.09 23.84 -9.63
N THR A 77 6.61 25.07 -9.68
CA THR A 77 7.67 25.51 -10.59
C THR A 77 9.10 25.20 -10.11
N ASP A 78 9.28 24.49 -8.99
CA ASP A 78 10.63 24.13 -8.51
C ASP A 78 11.26 23.01 -9.37
N TRP A 79 10.44 22.28 -10.12
CA TRP A 79 10.88 21.41 -11.22
C TRP A 79 10.27 21.90 -12.54
N THR A 80 10.89 21.49 -13.65
CA THR A 80 10.46 21.86 -15.00
C THR A 80 10.06 20.61 -15.78
N GLY A 81 8.86 20.60 -16.36
CA GLY A 81 8.44 19.47 -17.19
C GLY A 81 6.96 19.34 -17.49
N ALA A 82 6.16 20.39 -17.41
CA ALA A 82 4.73 20.39 -17.78
C ALA A 82 3.82 19.44 -16.97
N ILE A 83 4.36 18.54 -16.14
CA ILE A 83 3.63 17.77 -15.13
C ILE A 83 4.37 17.81 -13.78
N SER A 84 5.24 18.80 -13.57
CA SER A 84 6.07 18.92 -12.37
C SER A 84 5.25 19.07 -11.10
N SER A 85 4.10 19.73 -11.14
CA SER A 85 3.12 19.87 -10.06
C SER A 85 2.68 18.53 -9.50
N TRP A 86 2.49 17.52 -10.37
CA TRP A 86 2.20 16.16 -9.93
C TRP A 86 3.35 15.59 -9.11
N GLY A 87 4.57 15.68 -9.64
CA GLY A 87 5.77 15.21 -8.95
C GLY A 87 6.03 15.97 -7.63
N VAL A 88 5.98 17.29 -7.65
CA VAL A 88 6.20 18.15 -6.49
C VAL A 88 5.15 17.90 -5.41
N ALA A 89 3.88 17.76 -5.78
CA ALA A 89 2.80 17.48 -4.83
C ALA A 89 3.04 16.16 -4.10
N LEU A 90 3.42 15.09 -4.81
CA LEU A 90 3.78 13.80 -4.21
C LEU A 90 5.04 13.93 -3.35
N GLN A 91 6.10 14.56 -3.87
CA GLN A 91 7.40 14.70 -3.18
C GLN A 91 7.27 15.45 -1.84
N LYS A 92 6.39 16.48 -1.78
CA LYS A 92 6.15 17.31 -0.59
C LYS A 92 5.52 16.55 0.57
N THR A 93 4.83 15.44 0.31
CA THR A 93 4.25 14.62 1.39
C THR A 93 5.35 13.94 2.21
N GLY A 94 6.50 13.64 1.60
CA GLY A 94 7.52 12.77 2.17
C GLY A 94 7.23 11.27 2.05
N ASP A 95 6.05 10.90 1.53
CA ASP A 95 5.59 9.52 1.40
C ASP A 95 5.87 8.91 0.03
N TYR A 96 6.44 9.68 -0.92
CA TYR A 96 6.71 9.23 -2.29
C TYR A 96 8.18 9.44 -2.69
N SER A 97 8.67 8.52 -3.52
CA SER A 97 9.97 8.59 -4.20
C SER A 97 9.72 8.47 -5.68
N LEU A 98 10.22 9.44 -6.45
CA LEU A 98 9.89 9.59 -7.86
C LEU A 98 11.12 9.36 -8.72
N LYS A 99 10.95 8.68 -9.86
CA LYS A 99 11.96 8.58 -10.91
C LYS A 99 11.34 8.68 -12.29
N THR A 100 12.17 8.97 -13.28
CA THR A 100 11.81 8.95 -14.71
C THR A 100 12.62 7.89 -15.45
N ALA A 101 11.96 7.01 -16.20
CA ALA A 101 12.61 6.09 -17.13
C ALA A 101 12.92 6.82 -18.44
N THR A 102 14.13 6.67 -18.98
CA THR A 102 14.58 7.31 -20.23
C THR A 102 14.94 6.29 -21.32
N GLY A 103 14.52 5.05 -21.12
CA GLY A 103 14.84 3.93 -21.98
C GLY A 103 13.94 2.75 -21.65
N ALA A 104 14.36 1.56 -22.08
CA ALA A 104 13.45 0.42 -22.09
C ALA A 104 12.88 0.05 -20.71
N LEU A 105 11.58 -0.22 -20.67
CA LEU A 105 10.87 -0.69 -19.49
C LEU A 105 11.12 -2.18 -19.28
N THR A 106 11.79 -2.53 -18.17
CA THR A 106 12.14 -3.92 -17.82
C THR A 106 11.50 -4.32 -16.50
N TYR A 107 11.33 -5.63 -16.26
CA TYR A 107 10.83 -6.16 -15.00
C TYR A 107 11.60 -7.41 -14.57
N GLY A 108 12.12 -7.41 -13.33
CA GLY A 108 12.94 -8.49 -12.78
C GLY A 108 14.41 -8.44 -13.21
N GLY A 109 14.83 -7.32 -13.82
CA GLY A 109 16.21 -7.04 -14.21
C GLY A 109 17.01 -6.29 -13.13
N SER A 110 18.16 -5.74 -13.53
CA SER A 110 19.07 -5.01 -12.64
C SER A 110 19.14 -3.50 -12.92
N SER A 111 18.30 -2.98 -13.82
CA SER A 111 18.25 -1.53 -14.09
C SER A 111 17.76 -0.78 -12.85
N THR A 112 18.27 0.43 -12.61
CA THR A 112 17.77 1.31 -11.53
C THR A 112 16.35 1.80 -11.78
N THR A 113 15.90 1.76 -13.03
CA THR A 113 14.52 2.04 -13.45
C THR A 113 13.74 0.75 -13.78
N ASP A 114 14.25 -0.43 -13.39
CA ASP A 114 13.49 -1.68 -13.54
C ASP A 114 12.22 -1.64 -12.69
N LEU A 115 11.09 -2.04 -13.26
CA LEU A 115 9.77 -1.97 -12.65
C LEU A 115 9.66 -2.75 -11.33
N SER A 116 10.52 -3.73 -11.07
CA SER A 116 10.55 -4.42 -9.77
C SER A 116 10.98 -3.51 -8.60
N ASN A 117 11.58 -2.36 -8.91
CA ASN A 117 11.96 -1.34 -7.92
C ASN A 117 10.85 -0.30 -7.66
N PHE A 118 9.69 -0.42 -8.29
CA PHE A 118 8.61 0.58 -8.18
C PHE A 118 7.29 -0.07 -7.79
N ASP A 119 6.39 0.76 -7.28
CA ASP A 119 5.04 0.38 -6.91
C ASP A 119 4.03 0.83 -7.99
N THR A 120 4.35 1.88 -8.75
CA THR A 120 3.50 2.37 -9.84
C THR A 120 4.33 2.82 -11.05
N LEU A 121 3.84 2.50 -12.25
CA LEU A 121 4.30 3.04 -13.52
C LEU A 121 3.24 4.02 -14.07
N VAL A 122 3.66 5.22 -14.42
CA VAL A 122 2.85 6.24 -15.11
C VAL A 122 3.34 6.35 -16.55
N LEU A 123 2.41 6.19 -17.51
CA LEU A 123 2.64 6.30 -18.95
C LEU A 123 1.89 7.54 -19.47
N PRO A 124 2.53 8.72 -19.50
CA PRO A 124 1.87 9.94 -19.92
C PRO A 124 1.98 10.17 -21.44
N GLU A 125 0.91 9.87 -22.19
CA GLU A 125 0.80 10.05 -23.64
C GLU A 125 2.01 9.46 -24.43
N PRO A 126 2.22 8.13 -24.37
CA PRO A 126 3.30 7.51 -25.12
C PRO A 126 3.10 7.74 -26.62
N ASN A 127 4.18 8.05 -27.31
CA ASN A 127 4.23 8.37 -28.74
C ASN A 127 5.15 7.39 -29.51
N THR A 128 5.56 6.29 -28.89
CA THR A 128 6.29 5.22 -29.57
C THR A 128 5.78 3.87 -29.08
N LEU A 129 5.59 2.92 -29.99
CA LEU A 129 5.15 1.57 -29.62
C LEU A 129 6.13 0.89 -28.67
N PHE A 130 5.59 0.31 -27.60
CA PHE A 130 6.31 -0.60 -26.73
C PHE A 130 6.76 -1.84 -27.51
N THR A 131 8.00 -2.28 -27.30
CA THR A 131 8.48 -3.56 -27.82
C THR A 131 7.76 -4.74 -27.15
N THR A 132 7.82 -5.91 -27.76
CA THR A 132 7.26 -7.15 -27.15
C THR A 132 7.83 -7.42 -25.75
N ALA A 133 9.10 -7.09 -25.51
CA ALA A 133 9.74 -7.27 -24.21
C ALA A 133 9.17 -6.30 -23.17
N GLU A 134 8.96 -5.03 -23.54
CA GLU A 134 8.39 -4.01 -22.66
C GLU A 134 6.93 -4.29 -22.33
N LYS A 135 6.11 -4.65 -23.32
CA LYS A 135 4.73 -5.08 -23.06
C LYS A 135 4.70 -6.26 -22.09
N THR A 136 5.60 -7.23 -22.25
CA THR A 136 5.71 -8.36 -21.32
C THR A 136 6.12 -7.90 -19.92
N ALA A 137 7.06 -6.96 -19.81
CA ALA A 137 7.49 -6.40 -18.54
C ALA A 137 6.37 -5.64 -17.82
N ILE A 138 5.70 -4.72 -18.51
CA ILE A 138 4.58 -3.93 -17.98
C ILE A 138 3.45 -4.85 -17.51
N MET A 139 3.01 -5.78 -18.37
CA MET A 139 1.91 -6.68 -18.03
C MET A 139 2.27 -7.63 -16.88
N THR A 140 3.52 -8.10 -16.80
CA THR A 140 3.97 -8.94 -15.68
C THR A 140 4.07 -8.14 -14.37
N PHE A 141 4.54 -6.89 -14.44
CA PHE A 141 4.59 -5.98 -13.31
C PHE A 141 3.20 -5.76 -12.71
N VAL A 142 2.21 -5.42 -13.53
CA VAL A 142 0.82 -5.24 -13.08
C VAL A 142 0.27 -6.54 -12.52
N LYS A 143 0.41 -7.66 -13.24
CA LYS A 143 -0.06 -8.97 -12.78
C LYS A 143 0.43 -9.33 -11.37
N ASN A 144 1.65 -8.90 -11.03
CA ASN A 144 2.31 -9.20 -9.77
C ASN A 144 2.11 -8.13 -8.67
N GLY A 145 1.18 -7.20 -8.84
CA GLY A 145 0.83 -6.21 -7.81
C GLY A 145 1.22 -4.77 -8.11
N GLY A 146 1.87 -4.51 -9.24
CA GLY A 146 2.20 -3.15 -9.67
C GLY A 146 0.97 -2.33 -10.06
N GLY A 147 1.01 -1.03 -9.82
CA GLY A 147 0.05 -0.06 -10.33
C GLY A 147 0.43 0.43 -11.73
N LEU A 148 -0.53 0.51 -12.66
CA LEU A 148 -0.34 1.10 -13.98
C LEU A 148 -1.29 2.28 -14.18
N PHE A 149 -0.74 3.47 -14.41
CA PHE A 149 -1.49 4.66 -14.78
C PHE A 149 -1.25 4.97 -16.25
N MET A 150 -2.26 4.76 -17.09
CA MET A 150 -2.23 5.11 -18.51
C MET A 150 -2.93 6.46 -18.71
N VAL A 151 -2.19 7.46 -19.18
CA VAL A 151 -2.78 8.70 -19.67
C VAL A 151 -2.66 8.67 -21.19
N SER A 152 -3.80 8.72 -21.85
CA SER A 152 -3.88 8.75 -23.31
C SER A 152 -4.08 10.19 -23.79
N ASP A 153 -4.51 10.35 -25.02
CA ASP A 153 -4.97 11.61 -25.57
C ASP A 153 -6.08 11.34 -26.58
N HIS A 154 -5.92 11.72 -27.85
CA HIS A 154 -6.91 11.49 -28.89
C HIS A 154 -6.34 10.79 -30.11
N THR A 155 -7.24 10.28 -30.97
CA THR A 155 -6.85 9.82 -32.29
C THR A 155 -6.26 10.97 -33.10
N GLY A 156 -5.08 10.76 -33.66
CA GLY A 156 -4.31 11.77 -34.38
C GLY A 156 -3.30 12.55 -33.52
N ALA A 157 -3.11 12.15 -32.25
CA ALA A 157 -2.06 12.68 -31.37
C ALA A 157 -0.67 12.03 -31.62
N ASP A 158 -0.38 11.66 -32.87
CA ASP A 158 0.96 11.19 -33.29
C ASP A 158 1.90 12.41 -33.39
N ARG A 159 2.59 12.71 -32.28
CA ARG A 159 3.43 13.89 -32.12
C ARG A 159 4.82 13.71 -32.76
N ASN A 160 5.30 12.48 -32.90
CA ASN A 160 6.63 12.18 -33.47
C ASN A 160 6.59 11.77 -34.96
N ASN A 161 5.39 11.66 -35.53
CA ASN A 161 5.11 11.25 -36.91
C ASN A 161 5.61 9.85 -37.27
N ASP A 162 5.60 8.91 -36.31
CA ASP A 162 5.98 7.51 -36.53
C ASP A 162 4.81 6.62 -37.01
N GLY A 163 3.59 7.19 -37.03
CA GLY A 163 2.37 6.54 -37.49
C GLY A 163 1.53 5.91 -36.40
N TYR A 164 1.88 6.10 -35.11
CA TYR A 164 1.10 5.63 -33.98
C TYR A 164 0.81 6.76 -32.99
N ASP A 165 -0.45 6.87 -32.54
CA ASP A 165 -0.81 7.75 -31.43
C ASP A 165 -0.98 7.00 -30.09
N ALA A 166 -1.11 7.73 -28.99
CA ALA A 166 -1.25 7.14 -27.66
C ALA A 166 -2.48 6.21 -27.53
N VAL A 167 -3.55 6.45 -28.30
CA VAL A 167 -4.73 5.57 -28.30
C VAL A 167 -4.37 4.22 -28.91
N GLU A 168 -3.64 4.22 -30.03
CA GLU A 168 -3.18 2.99 -30.68
C GLU A 168 -2.14 2.24 -29.83
N ILE A 169 -1.17 2.95 -29.26
CA ILE A 169 -0.09 2.36 -28.46
C ILE A 169 -0.63 1.67 -27.20
N LEU A 170 -1.52 2.33 -26.46
CA LEU A 170 -2.09 1.77 -25.24
C LEU A 170 -3.07 0.63 -25.53
N ASN A 171 -3.86 0.69 -26.62
CA ASN A 171 -4.66 -0.46 -27.06
C ASN A 171 -3.78 -1.64 -27.51
N ASP A 172 -2.65 -1.39 -28.17
CA ASP A 172 -1.70 -2.43 -28.57
C ASP A 172 -1.02 -3.08 -27.35
N LEU A 173 -0.72 -2.34 -26.28
CA LEU A 173 -0.29 -2.90 -25.00
C LEU A 173 -1.33 -3.90 -24.45
N MET A 174 -2.61 -3.53 -24.46
CA MET A 174 -3.69 -4.35 -23.89
C MET A 174 -4.06 -5.55 -24.75
N THR A 175 -3.92 -5.47 -26.08
CA THR A 175 -4.43 -6.48 -27.02
C THR A 175 -3.34 -7.28 -27.76
N ASN A 176 -2.09 -6.85 -27.72
CA ASN A 176 -0.98 -7.47 -28.44
C ASN A 176 0.26 -7.63 -27.53
N ASN A 177 0.08 -8.34 -26.43
CA ASN A 177 1.14 -8.72 -25.49
C ASN A 177 1.19 -10.25 -25.28
N SER A 178 2.24 -10.73 -24.62
CA SER A 178 2.49 -12.18 -24.42
C SER A 178 1.98 -12.73 -23.08
N VAL A 179 1.45 -11.88 -22.20
CA VAL A 179 1.04 -12.24 -20.83
C VAL A 179 -0.45 -12.56 -20.78
N ASP A 180 -1.28 -11.64 -21.28
CA ASP A 180 -2.72 -11.81 -21.47
C ASP A 180 -3.20 -10.76 -22.48
N SER A 181 -3.62 -11.22 -23.65
CA SER A 181 -4.13 -10.38 -24.75
C SER A 181 -5.64 -10.51 -24.95
N THR A 182 -6.36 -11.03 -23.95
CA THR A 182 -7.80 -11.29 -24.02
C THR A 182 -8.65 -10.19 -23.37
N ASP A 183 -8.19 -8.94 -23.45
CA ASP A 183 -8.74 -7.77 -22.75
C ASP A 183 -8.60 -7.87 -21.22
N PRO A 184 -7.36 -7.97 -20.71
CA PRO A 184 -7.09 -8.26 -19.29
C PRO A 184 -7.58 -7.17 -18.35
N PHE A 185 -7.78 -5.94 -18.84
CA PHE A 185 -8.24 -4.81 -18.03
C PHE A 185 -9.74 -4.55 -18.18
N GLY A 186 -10.42 -5.22 -19.11
CA GLY A 186 -11.86 -5.09 -19.35
C GLY A 186 -12.24 -3.76 -19.98
N PHE A 187 -11.39 -3.14 -20.80
CA PHE A 187 -11.76 -1.97 -21.57
C PHE A 187 -10.89 -1.80 -22.82
N SER A 188 -11.43 -1.06 -23.79
CA SER A 188 -10.68 -0.54 -24.93
C SER A 188 -10.78 0.98 -24.97
N ILE A 189 -9.70 1.65 -25.38
CA ILE A 189 -9.69 3.09 -25.57
C ILE A 189 -10.35 3.39 -26.92
N ASP A 190 -11.33 4.28 -26.91
CA ASP A 190 -12.09 4.64 -28.10
C ASP A 190 -11.20 5.47 -29.06
N SER A 191 -11.34 5.26 -30.37
CA SER A 191 -10.69 6.11 -31.37
C SER A 191 -11.51 7.39 -31.60
N LEU A 192 -11.35 8.37 -30.71
CA LEU A 192 -12.08 9.64 -30.73
C LEU A 192 -11.12 10.83 -30.61
N SER A 193 -11.61 12.01 -31.00
CA SER A 193 -11.02 13.31 -30.69
C SER A 193 -12.14 14.25 -30.25
N ILE A 194 -12.35 14.31 -28.94
CA ILE A 194 -13.39 15.11 -28.30
C ILE A 194 -12.79 16.47 -27.99
N SER A 195 -13.22 17.51 -28.72
CA SER A 195 -12.61 18.84 -28.63
C SER A 195 -12.67 19.48 -27.24
N SER A 196 -13.79 19.30 -26.52
CA SER A 196 -13.96 19.86 -25.18
C SER A 196 -15.13 19.23 -24.45
N ASP A 197 -14.97 18.97 -23.15
CA ASP A 197 -16.02 18.55 -22.22
C ASP A 197 -15.56 18.72 -20.76
N TYR A 198 -16.47 18.57 -19.80
CA TYR A 198 -16.15 18.42 -18.38
C TYR A 198 -16.73 17.12 -17.82
N PRO A 199 -16.03 15.98 -18.01
CA PRO A 199 -16.46 14.71 -17.48
C PRO A 199 -16.71 14.77 -15.98
N SER A 200 -17.85 14.24 -15.55
CA SER A 200 -18.29 14.32 -14.16
C SER A 200 -18.07 12.99 -13.45
N ALA A 201 -17.63 13.06 -12.19
CA ALA A 201 -17.49 11.89 -11.34
C ALA A 201 -18.84 11.22 -11.08
N ILE A 202 -18.84 9.90 -11.00
CA ILE A 202 -19.98 9.14 -10.51
C ILE A 202 -20.25 9.44 -9.03
N SER A 203 -21.46 9.14 -8.56
CA SER A 203 -21.79 9.22 -7.15
C SER A 203 -21.38 7.92 -6.43
N ASP A 204 -20.13 7.86 -5.99
CA ASP A 204 -19.63 6.77 -5.14
C ASP A 204 -18.72 7.33 -4.05
N SER A 205 -19.30 7.54 -2.86
CA SER A 205 -18.60 8.12 -1.71
C SER A 205 -17.53 7.23 -1.11
N SER A 206 -17.49 5.95 -1.50
CA SER A 206 -16.53 4.97 -0.99
C SER A 206 -15.33 4.78 -1.91
N ASP A 207 -15.35 5.36 -3.10
CA ASP A 207 -14.30 5.16 -4.09
C ASP A 207 -13.02 5.92 -3.68
N PRO A 208 -11.88 5.23 -3.48
CA PRO A 208 -10.65 5.85 -2.99
C PRO A 208 -10.00 6.79 -4.02
N VAL A 209 -10.28 6.62 -5.32
CA VAL A 209 -9.79 7.57 -6.33
C VAL A 209 -10.62 8.84 -6.29
N LEU A 210 -11.93 8.75 -6.05
CA LEU A 210 -12.80 9.92 -5.93
C LEU A 210 -12.65 10.67 -4.59
N HIS A 211 -12.23 9.99 -3.53
CA HIS A 211 -12.21 10.51 -2.16
C HIS A 211 -10.91 10.22 -1.39
N GLY A 212 -9.78 10.14 -2.11
CA GLY A 212 -8.46 9.89 -1.51
C GLY A 212 -7.93 11.07 -0.70
N SER A 213 -6.72 10.91 -0.16
CA SER A 213 -6.14 11.87 0.79
C SER A 213 -5.85 13.25 0.18
N PHE A 214 -5.78 13.36 -1.15
CA PHE A 214 -5.52 14.59 -1.87
C PHE A 214 -6.78 15.38 -2.23
N GLY A 215 -7.96 14.92 -1.79
CA GLY A 215 -9.21 15.65 -1.87
C GLY A 215 -10.30 14.94 -2.65
N THR A 216 -11.42 15.63 -2.85
CA THR A 216 -12.57 15.08 -3.56
C THR A 216 -12.51 15.39 -5.05
N VAL A 217 -12.60 14.34 -5.87
CA VAL A 217 -12.75 14.45 -7.32
C VAL A 217 -14.22 14.65 -7.65
N THR A 218 -14.53 15.71 -8.39
CA THR A 218 -15.90 15.99 -8.84
C THR A 218 -15.99 16.03 -10.37
N LYS A 219 -14.95 16.53 -11.02
CA LYS A 219 -14.88 16.68 -12.47
C LYS A 219 -13.45 16.57 -12.96
N SER A 220 -13.32 16.30 -14.25
CA SER A 220 -12.09 16.53 -14.99
C SER A 220 -12.40 17.32 -16.27
N LEU A 221 -11.39 17.58 -17.07
CA LEU A 221 -11.46 18.35 -18.30
C LEU A 221 -11.16 17.43 -19.48
N ILE A 222 -11.85 17.64 -20.59
CA ILE A 222 -11.40 17.21 -21.91
C ILE A 222 -11.05 18.47 -22.71
N ALA A 223 -9.87 18.49 -23.33
CA ALA A 223 -9.39 19.54 -24.23
C ALA A 223 -8.69 18.91 -25.45
N SER A 224 -9.44 18.10 -26.19
CA SER A 224 -8.97 17.19 -27.27
C SER A 224 -8.62 15.79 -26.78
N GLY A 225 -9.46 15.15 -25.97
CA GLY A 225 -9.20 13.80 -25.47
C GLY A 225 -10.05 12.70 -26.13
N THR A 226 -10.04 11.53 -25.50
CA THR A 226 -10.85 10.36 -25.82
C THR A 226 -11.58 9.79 -24.59
N THR A 227 -12.27 8.66 -24.76
CA THR A 227 -12.87 7.87 -23.69
C THR A 227 -12.53 6.39 -23.84
N ALA A 228 -12.99 5.57 -22.91
CA ALA A 228 -12.96 4.12 -23.00
C ALA A 228 -14.37 3.51 -23.06
N THR A 229 -14.45 2.38 -23.77
CA THR A 229 -15.57 1.45 -23.71
C THR A 229 -15.21 0.30 -22.76
N LEU A 230 -16.01 0.14 -21.71
CA LEU A 230 -15.82 -0.85 -20.66
C LEU A 230 -16.50 -2.18 -21.02
N LYS A 231 -15.87 -3.28 -20.64
CA LYS A 231 -16.27 -4.66 -20.91
C LYS A 231 -16.18 -5.48 -19.62
N PRO A 232 -17.11 -5.28 -18.68
CA PRO A 232 -17.12 -6.02 -17.41
C PRO A 232 -17.31 -7.54 -17.56
N ALA A 233 -17.68 -8.01 -18.76
CA ALA A 233 -17.71 -9.43 -19.09
C ALA A 233 -16.30 -10.04 -19.21
N ASP A 234 -15.31 -9.24 -19.62
CA ASP A 234 -13.91 -9.66 -19.76
C ASP A 234 -13.17 -9.47 -18.44
N ASN A 235 -13.45 -8.37 -17.72
CA ASN A 235 -12.97 -8.16 -16.35
C ASN A 235 -14.01 -7.42 -15.49
N ALA A 236 -14.60 -8.12 -14.53
CA ALA A 236 -15.66 -7.57 -13.67
C ALA A 236 -15.21 -6.43 -12.75
N ASN A 237 -13.90 -6.23 -12.57
CA ASN A 237 -13.33 -5.17 -11.74
C ASN A 237 -13.18 -3.84 -12.49
N VAL A 238 -13.42 -3.80 -13.80
CA VAL A 238 -13.40 -2.55 -14.55
C VAL A 238 -14.56 -1.63 -14.12
N LYS A 239 -14.25 -0.36 -13.89
CA LYS A 239 -15.21 0.63 -13.42
C LYS A 239 -14.87 1.99 -14.01
N GLY A 240 -15.86 2.65 -14.62
CA GLY A 240 -15.72 4.05 -15.02
C GLY A 240 -16.01 4.95 -13.82
N LEU A 241 -15.15 5.94 -13.58
CA LEU A 241 -15.26 6.86 -12.46
C LEU A 241 -15.67 8.26 -12.90
N LEU A 242 -15.21 8.72 -14.06
CA LEU A 242 -15.63 9.98 -14.66
C LEU A 242 -16.17 9.71 -16.06
N TYR A 243 -17.32 10.31 -16.39
CA TYR A 243 -17.96 10.12 -17.70
C TYR A 243 -18.15 11.45 -18.40
N ARG A 244 -17.92 11.45 -19.72
CA ARG A 244 -18.26 12.57 -20.60
C ARG A 244 -19.75 12.92 -20.47
N THR A 245 -20.09 14.18 -20.75
CA THR A 245 -21.45 14.71 -20.60
C THR A 245 -22.45 13.85 -21.40
N GLY A 246 -23.47 13.36 -20.70
CA GLY A 246 -24.54 12.54 -21.28
C GLY A 246 -24.26 11.03 -21.34
N TYR A 247 -23.14 10.57 -20.79
CA TYR A 247 -22.75 9.16 -20.76
C TYR A 247 -22.69 8.60 -19.34
N SER A 248 -22.83 7.28 -19.24
CA SER A 248 -22.69 6.48 -18.01
C SER A 248 -22.59 5.00 -18.38
N GLY A 249 -22.28 4.13 -17.40
CA GLY A 249 -22.22 2.68 -17.63
C GLY A 249 -20.99 2.27 -18.43
N ASN A 250 -21.16 1.57 -19.54
CA ASN A 250 -20.03 0.91 -20.22
C ASN A 250 -19.41 1.73 -21.37
N THR A 251 -19.85 2.96 -21.62
CA THR A 251 -19.35 3.77 -22.74
C THR A 251 -19.10 5.20 -22.30
N GLY A 252 -18.13 5.87 -22.91
CA GLY A 252 -17.83 7.27 -22.61
C GLY A 252 -17.16 7.47 -21.24
N ALA A 253 -16.52 6.43 -20.70
CA ALA A 253 -15.74 6.54 -19.48
C ALA A 253 -14.47 7.34 -19.80
N PHE A 254 -14.37 8.54 -19.27
CA PHE A 254 -13.20 9.39 -19.44
C PHE A 254 -12.07 9.00 -18.50
N PHE A 255 -12.42 8.58 -17.30
CA PHE A 255 -11.50 7.97 -16.35
C PHE A 255 -12.05 6.62 -15.93
N ALA A 256 -11.22 5.58 -15.92
CA ALA A 256 -11.61 4.24 -15.52
C ALA A 256 -10.53 3.58 -14.67
N THR A 257 -10.95 2.72 -13.75
CA THR A 257 -10.07 1.84 -12.97
C THR A 257 -10.36 0.38 -13.27
N SER A 258 -9.38 -0.48 -13.04
CA SER A 258 -9.49 -1.94 -13.14
C SER A 258 -8.40 -2.62 -12.31
N THR A 259 -8.38 -3.94 -12.30
CA THR A 259 -7.33 -4.74 -11.67
C THR A 259 -6.87 -5.84 -12.62
N PHE A 260 -5.62 -6.25 -12.53
CA PHE A 260 -5.12 -7.42 -13.27
C PHE A 260 -4.11 -8.20 -12.44
N GLY A 261 -4.38 -9.49 -12.25
CA GLY A 261 -3.67 -10.27 -11.23
C GLY A 261 -3.88 -9.64 -9.85
N SER A 262 -2.78 -9.30 -9.17
CA SER A 262 -2.81 -8.59 -7.89
C SER A 262 -2.64 -7.06 -8.03
N GLY A 263 -2.45 -6.54 -9.25
CA GLY A 263 -2.19 -5.12 -9.48
C GLY A 263 -3.42 -4.32 -9.87
N ARG A 264 -3.23 -3.01 -9.94
CA ARG A 264 -4.26 -2.00 -10.16
C ARG A 264 -3.97 -1.22 -11.43
N VAL A 265 -5.01 -0.80 -12.14
CA VAL A 265 -4.91 -0.10 -13.41
C VAL A 265 -5.81 1.12 -13.37
N ALA A 266 -5.30 2.27 -13.82
CA ALA A 266 -6.08 3.47 -14.08
C ALA A 266 -5.85 3.94 -15.51
N PHE A 267 -6.91 4.45 -16.13
CA PHE A 267 -6.91 5.05 -17.45
C PHE A 267 -7.49 6.46 -17.35
N TRP A 268 -6.84 7.43 -18.01
CA TRP A 268 -7.32 8.79 -18.19
C TRP A 268 -7.23 9.17 -19.67
N GLY A 269 -8.35 9.59 -20.25
CA GLY A 269 -8.48 9.79 -21.69
C GLY A 269 -7.90 11.08 -22.28
N ASP A 270 -7.15 11.89 -21.54
CA ASP A 270 -6.58 13.15 -22.05
C ASP A 270 -5.33 13.51 -21.25
N SER A 271 -4.32 14.06 -21.91
CA SER A 271 -3.08 14.56 -21.30
C SER A 271 -3.16 16.05 -20.93
N SER A 272 -4.05 16.81 -21.56
CA SER A 272 -4.26 18.23 -21.22
C SER A 272 -4.61 18.49 -19.74
N PRO A 273 -5.40 17.63 -19.06
CA PRO A 273 -5.69 17.79 -17.62
C PRO A 273 -4.49 17.65 -16.69
N ILE A 274 -3.42 17.00 -17.14
CA ILE A 274 -2.20 16.81 -16.32
C ILE A 274 -1.14 17.88 -16.62
N ASP A 275 -1.29 18.65 -17.70
CA ASP A 275 -0.44 19.80 -18.00
C ASP A 275 -0.64 20.91 -16.94
N ASP A 276 0.46 21.48 -16.47
CA ASP A 276 0.50 22.42 -15.35
C ASP A 276 1.30 23.71 -15.63
N ASP A 277 1.64 23.97 -16.90
CA ASP A 277 2.38 25.16 -17.34
C ASP A 277 3.83 25.26 -16.80
N THR A 278 4.39 24.18 -16.23
CA THR A 278 5.79 24.12 -15.72
C THR A 278 6.81 23.68 -16.78
N GLY A 279 6.43 23.59 -18.05
CA GLY A 279 7.25 23.01 -19.11
C GLY A 279 8.44 23.87 -19.56
N GLN A 280 9.28 23.28 -20.42
CA GLN A 280 10.47 23.94 -20.93
C GLN A 280 10.15 25.16 -21.82
N SER A 281 11.08 26.10 -21.90
CA SER A 281 10.95 27.27 -22.78
C SER A 281 10.76 26.87 -24.25
N GLY A 282 9.68 27.35 -24.86
CA GLY A 282 9.33 27.05 -26.25
C GLY A 282 8.12 26.12 -26.40
N ASN A 283 7.70 25.50 -25.31
CA ASN A 283 6.48 24.71 -25.25
C ASN A 283 5.23 25.59 -25.32
N THR A 284 4.14 25.02 -25.82
CA THR A 284 2.82 25.64 -25.81
C THR A 284 1.95 24.83 -24.87
N LEU A 285 1.90 25.28 -23.62
CA LEU A 285 1.29 24.56 -22.52
C LEU A 285 -0.14 25.02 -22.27
N TYR A 286 -0.87 24.19 -21.56
CA TYR A 286 -2.23 24.41 -21.13
C TYR A 286 -2.36 24.03 -19.66
N ASP A 287 -2.55 24.98 -18.73
CA ASP A 287 -2.70 24.67 -17.30
C ASP A 287 -4.06 23.99 -17.02
N GLY A 288 -4.14 22.69 -17.31
CA GLY A 288 -5.26 21.84 -16.99
C GLY A 288 -5.24 21.37 -15.55
N TRP A 289 -4.05 21.24 -14.96
CA TRP A 289 -3.86 20.83 -13.56
C TRP A 289 -4.65 21.72 -12.61
N ASN A 290 -4.57 23.05 -12.81
CA ASN A 290 -5.27 24.06 -12.01
C ASN A 290 -6.58 24.57 -12.65
N ASP A 291 -7.18 23.84 -13.59
CA ASP A 291 -8.44 24.24 -14.22
C ASP A 291 -9.56 24.43 -13.16
N SER A 292 -10.08 25.66 -13.06
CA SER A 292 -11.07 26.03 -12.05
C SER A 292 -12.44 25.32 -12.16
N GLY A 293 -12.73 24.69 -13.30
CA GLY A 293 -13.93 23.90 -13.56
C GLY A 293 -13.77 22.40 -13.25
N ALA A 294 -12.56 21.97 -12.91
CA ALA A 294 -12.18 20.57 -12.69
C ALA A 294 -11.45 20.37 -11.35
N THR A 295 -11.15 19.10 -11.05
CA THR A 295 -10.40 18.67 -9.87
C THR A 295 -9.27 17.74 -10.29
N ASN A 296 -8.51 18.13 -11.32
CA ASN A 296 -7.53 17.29 -12.01
C ASN A 296 -6.36 16.89 -11.10
N ALA A 297 -5.82 17.83 -10.32
CA ALA A 297 -4.80 17.54 -9.32
C ALA A 297 -5.22 16.43 -8.33
N ALA A 298 -6.44 16.52 -7.78
CA ALA A 298 -6.95 15.49 -6.86
C ALA A 298 -7.12 14.14 -7.55
N LEU A 299 -7.58 14.12 -8.81
CA LEU A 299 -7.74 12.88 -9.58
C LEU A 299 -6.40 12.20 -9.85
N ALA A 300 -5.40 12.96 -10.31
CA ALA A 300 -4.05 12.46 -10.55
C ALA A 300 -3.44 11.85 -9.27
N LEU A 301 -3.48 12.60 -8.16
CA LEU A 301 -2.84 12.23 -6.91
C LEU A 301 -3.55 11.08 -6.18
N ASN A 302 -4.89 11.10 -6.11
CA ASN A 302 -5.65 9.99 -5.52
C ASN A 302 -5.51 8.71 -6.34
N ALA A 303 -5.46 8.81 -7.68
CA ALA A 303 -5.19 7.66 -8.52
C ALA A 303 -3.77 7.12 -8.29
N THR A 304 -2.75 7.98 -8.18
CA THR A 304 -1.40 7.55 -7.80
C THR A 304 -1.38 6.86 -6.43
N GLU A 305 -2.04 7.44 -5.43
CA GLU A 305 -2.15 6.85 -4.09
C GLU A 305 -2.79 5.45 -4.14
N TRP A 306 -3.93 5.31 -4.83
CA TRP A 306 -4.61 4.03 -4.97
C TRP A 306 -3.75 3.02 -5.75
N LEU A 307 -3.09 3.42 -6.84
CA LEU A 307 -2.22 2.54 -7.63
C LEU A 307 -1.00 2.07 -6.84
N ALA A 308 -0.45 2.91 -5.96
CA ALA A 308 0.71 2.59 -5.14
C ALA A 308 0.39 1.76 -3.89
N GLY A 309 -0.87 1.36 -3.70
CA GLY A 309 -1.33 0.61 -2.53
C GLY A 309 -1.73 1.47 -1.33
N GLY A 310 -1.74 2.80 -1.47
CA GLY A 310 -2.02 3.79 -0.43
C GLY A 310 -3.49 3.92 -0.02
N SER A 311 -4.39 3.30 -0.78
CA SER A 311 -5.79 3.09 -0.38
C SER A 311 -6.15 1.62 -0.50
N SER A 312 -6.70 1.03 0.56
CA SER A 312 -7.21 -0.35 0.53
C SER A 312 -8.31 -0.43 -0.54
N ASP A 313 -8.31 -1.51 -1.34
CA ASP A 313 -9.29 -1.71 -2.39
C ASP A 313 -10.73 -1.63 -1.86
N GLY A 314 -11.58 -0.96 -2.63
CA GLY A 314 -13.03 -0.86 -2.47
C GLY A 314 -13.76 -2.17 -2.69
N GLY A 315 -13.41 -3.19 -1.90
CA GLY A 315 -14.23 -4.36 -1.64
C GLY A 315 -15.12 -4.15 -0.42
N GLY A 316 -16.11 -3.26 -0.54
CA GLY A 316 -17.28 -3.17 0.34
C GLY A 316 -17.02 -3.02 1.85
N GLY A 317 -17.09 -1.78 2.35
CA GLY A 317 -17.28 -1.50 3.77
C GLY A 317 -16.87 -0.08 4.12
N ASP A 318 -17.83 0.70 4.61
CA ASP A 318 -17.70 2.04 5.19
C ASP A 318 -16.43 2.22 6.05
N ASP A 319 -15.68 3.31 5.85
CA ASP A 319 -15.70 4.44 6.81
C ASP A 319 -14.66 5.50 6.45
N GLY A 320 -15.12 6.74 6.29
CA GLY A 320 -14.27 7.91 6.42
C GLY A 320 -13.84 8.08 7.87
N GLY A 321 -12.53 8.13 8.14
CA GLY A 321 -11.94 8.68 9.37
C GLY A 321 -12.48 8.17 10.71
N THR A 322 -13.22 7.07 10.73
CA THR A 322 -13.83 6.45 11.91
C THR A 322 -13.42 4.99 11.91
N CYS A 323 -13.12 4.45 13.08
CA CYS A 323 -12.78 3.04 13.19
C CYS A 323 -14.04 2.19 13.05
N THR A 324 -14.16 1.49 11.93
CA THR A 324 -15.06 0.34 11.83
C THR A 324 -14.47 -0.81 12.63
N SER A 325 -15.18 -1.22 13.69
CA SER A 325 -14.73 -2.39 14.45
C SER A 325 -14.79 -3.65 13.57
N ALA A 326 -13.68 -4.38 13.44
CA ALA A 326 -13.58 -5.52 12.53
C ALA A 326 -12.60 -6.58 13.02
N GLN A 327 -12.76 -7.81 12.51
CA GLN A 327 -11.75 -8.88 12.62
C GLN A 327 -10.98 -8.96 11.32
N LEU A 328 -9.64 -8.84 11.38
CA LEU A 328 -8.80 -8.67 10.20
C LEU A 328 -8.13 -9.94 9.68
N LEU A 329 -7.92 -10.96 10.52
CA LEU A 329 -7.39 -12.25 10.07
C LEU A 329 -8.52 -13.05 9.43
N GLY A 330 -8.24 -13.65 8.27
CA GLY A 330 -9.09 -14.66 7.65
C GLY A 330 -8.73 -16.08 8.11
N ASN A 331 -9.69 -17.00 7.95
CA ASN A 331 -9.59 -18.41 8.35
C ASN A 331 -9.02 -18.59 9.78
N ASN A 332 -9.65 -17.92 10.73
CA ASN A 332 -9.19 -17.72 12.10
C ASN A 332 -8.94 -19.02 12.88
N GLY A 333 -9.78 -20.05 12.64
CA GLY A 333 -9.64 -21.40 13.20
C GLY A 333 -9.15 -22.42 12.19
N PHE A 334 -8.52 -22.00 11.08
CA PHE A 334 -7.89 -22.89 10.10
C PHE A 334 -8.77 -23.88 9.32
N GLU A 335 -10.08 -23.94 9.60
CA GLU A 335 -11.07 -24.85 8.98
C GLU A 335 -11.15 -24.82 7.44
N SER A 336 -10.63 -23.77 6.80
CA SER A 336 -10.50 -23.67 5.33
C SER A 336 -9.08 -23.92 4.81
N GLY A 337 -8.27 -24.70 5.54
CA GLY A 337 -6.89 -25.05 5.17
C GLY A 337 -5.98 -23.83 5.00
N SER A 338 -5.02 -23.90 4.06
CA SER A 338 -4.07 -22.81 3.80
C SER A 338 -4.62 -21.69 2.88
N SER A 339 -5.93 -21.54 2.74
CA SER A 339 -6.56 -20.63 1.77
C SER A 339 -6.20 -19.15 1.97
N THR A 340 -6.07 -18.70 3.22
CA THR A 340 -5.70 -17.31 3.58
C THR A 340 -4.34 -17.21 4.29
N TRP A 341 -3.73 -18.34 4.62
CA TRP A 341 -2.48 -18.43 5.38
C TRP A 341 -1.38 -19.02 4.51
N THR A 342 -0.23 -18.36 4.47
CA THR A 342 1.00 -18.93 3.92
C THR A 342 1.71 -19.71 5.01
N ALA A 343 1.83 -21.04 4.83
CA ALA A 343 2.42 -21.92 5.82
C ALA A 343 3.41 -22.90 5.18
N THR A 344 4.38 -23.40 5.97
CA THR A 344 5.14 -24.60 5.58
C THR A 344 4.18 -25.75 5.31
N SER A 345 4.47 -26.58 4.31
CA SER A 345 3.59 -27.69 3.92
C SER A 345 3.32 -28.63 5.11
N GLY A 346 2.05 -28.85 5.42
CA GLY A 346 1.63 -29.73 6.52
C GLY A 346 1.40 -29.02 7.86
N VAL A 347 1.76 -27.74 7.99
CA VAL A 347 1.54 -26.97 9.22
C VAL A 347 0.04 -26.81 9.52
N ILE A 348 -0.78 -26.48 8.52
CA ILE A 348 -2.23 -26.45 8.71
C ILE A 348 -2.78 -27.84 8.44
N THR A 349 -3.36 -28.47 9.46
CA THR A 349 -3.70 -29.90 9.45
C THR A 349 -4.92 -30.20 10.32
N ASP A 350 -5.54 -31.35 10.07
CA ASP A 350 -6.61 -31.98 10.86
C ASP A 350 -6.16 -33.32 11.46
N SER A 351 -4.84 -33.49 11.63
CA SER A 351 -4.27 -34.68 12.27
C SER A 351 -4.89 -34.92 13.66
N SER A 352 -4.98 -36.18 14.06
CA SER A 352 -5.44 -36.55 15.41
C SER A 352 -4.30 -36.64 16.43
N ASP A 353 -3.06 -36.44 16.01
CA ASP A 353 -1.87 -36.56 16.86
C ASP A 353 -1.74 -35.38 17.85
N GLU A 354 -2.28 -34.23 17.47
CA GLU A 354 -2.55 -33.10 18.35
C GLU A 354 -4.06 -32.82 18.35
N SER A 355 -4.54 -32.01 19.30
CA SER A 355 -5.98 -31.71 19.41
C SER A 355 -6.27 -30.27 19.01
N ALA A 356 -7.20 -30.05 18.08
CA ALA A 356 -7.73 -28.71 17.80
C ALA A 356 -8.38 -28.11 19.05
N ARG A 357 -8.32 -26.78 19.20
CA ARG A 357 -8.97 -26.07 20.31
C ARG A 357 -10.46 -25.88 20.02
N THR A 358 -10.82 -25.51 18.79
CA THR A 358 -12.18 -25.64 18.25
C THR A 358 -12.14 -26.25 16.85
N GLY A 359 -13.30 -26.65 16.31
CA GLY A 359 -13.36 -27.20 14.95
C GLY A 359 -12.61 -28.52 14.79
N SER A 360 -11.96 -28.70 13.66
CA SER A 360 -11.18 -29.90 13.30
C SER A 360 -9.78 -29.59 12.78
N TYR A 361 -9.51 -28.36 12.34
CA TYR A 361 -8.20 -27.93 11.84
C TYR A 361 -7.48 -27.06 12.86
N TYR A 362 -6.16 -27.07 12.79
CA TYR A 362 -5.29 -26.19 13.58
C TYR A 362 -3.96 -26.00 12.85
N ALA A 363 -3.14 -25.06 13.32
CA ALA A 363 -1.77 -24.92 12.84
C ALA A 363 -0.80 -25.59 13.82
N TRP A 364 0.02 -26.51 13.33
CA TRP A 364 1.03 -27.24 14.08
C TRP A 364 2.41 -26.95 13.50
N LEU A 365 3.23 -26.24 14.27
CA LEU A 365 4.61 -25.95 13.92
C LEU A 365 5.53 -26.87 14.74
N ASP A 366 6.55 -27.42 14.07
CA ASP A 366 7.53 -28.35 14.63
C ASP A 366 6.91 -29.69 15.11
N GLY A 367 7.50 -30.36 16.11
CA GLY A 367 7.05 -31.67 16.60
C GLY A 367 7.73 -32.89 15.97
N TYR A 368 8.87 -32.70 15.32
CA TYR A 368 9.55 -33.74 14.52
C TYR A 368 10.53 -34.57 15.35
N GLY A 369 11.03 -34.04 16.47
CA GLY A 369 12.18 -34.60 17.20
C GLY A 369 13.49 -34.49 16.42
N SER A 370 13.60 -33.51 15.52
CA SER A 370 14.79 -33.26 14.72
C SER A 370 14.81 -31.82 14.21
N ALA A 371 15.99 -31.31 13.83
CA ALA A 371 16.12 -29.89 13.52
C ALA A 371 15.19 -29.49 12.35
N HIS A 372 14.21 -28.65 12.66
CA HIS A 372 13.18 -28.21 11.72
C HIS A 372 12.85 -26.73 11.95
N THR A 373 12.26 -26.10 10.95
CA THR A 373 11.78 -24.72 11.07
C THR A 373 10.51 -24.58 10.26
N ASP A 374 9.40 -24.40 10.97
CA ASP A 374 8.11 -24.12 10.37
C ASP A 374 7.74 -22.66 10.42
N THR A 375 6.96 -22.24 9.43
CA THR A 375 6.41 -20.88 9.39
C THR A 375 4.93 -20.91 9.10
N LEU A 376 4.22 -19.93 9.67
CA LEU A 376 2.82 -19.62 9.41
C LEU A 376 2.67 -18.11 9.36
N SER A 377 2.05 -17.57 8.32
CA SER A 377 1.93 -16.12 8.17
C SER A 377 0.69 -15.68 7.39
N GLN A 378 0.20 -14.48 7.75
CA GLN A 378 -0.87 -13.79 7.03
C GLN A 378 -0.59 -12.28 7.08
N SER A 379 -0.77 -11.61 5.94
CA SER A 379 -0.68 -10.15 5.83
C SER A 379 -2.03 -9.51 6.10
N VAL A 380 -2.04 -8.42 6.88
CA VAL A 380 -3.24 -7.69 7.29
C VAL A 380 -2.97 -6.19 7.29
N THR A 381 -3.96 -5.40 6.88
CA THR A 381 -3.94 -3.94 7.00
C THR A 381 -4.68 -3.53 8.26
N VAL A 382 -3.99 -2.89 9.21
CA VAL A 382 -4.63 -2.34 10.41
C VAL A 382 -5.18 -0.95 10.05
N PRO A 383 -6.50 -0.68 10.15
CA PRO A 383 -7.05 0.62 9.77
C PRO A 383 -6.48 1.77 10.61
N SER A 384 -6.20 2.92 9.98
CA SER A 384 -5.62 4.11 10.62
C SER A 384 -6.56 4.78 11.62
N GLY A 385 -7.88 4.66 11.41
CA GLY A 385 -8.90 5.22 12.31
C GLY A 385 -9.05 4.48 13.63
N CYS A 386 -8.50 3.26 13.75
CA CYS A 386 -8.67 2.38 14.91
C CYS A 386 -7.65 2.64 16.00
N THR A 387 -8.16 2.94 17.20
CA THR A 387 -7.32 3.18 18.38
C THR A 387 -6.88 1.88 19.05
N THR A 388 -7.56 0.78 18.72
CA THR A 388 -7.24 -0.56 19.19
C THR A 388 -7.00 -1.50 18.02
N ALA A 389 -6.01 -2.38 18.18
CA ALA A 389 -5.79 -3.53 17.33
C ALA A 389 -5.28 -4.67 18.21
N ALA A 390 -6.17 -5.56 18.62
CA ALA A 390 -5.91 -6.62 19.57
C ALA A 390 -5.70 -7.95 18.84
N LEU A 391 -4.43 -8.36 18.72
CA LEU A 391 -4.08 -9.71 18.30
C LEU A 391 -4.33 -10.66 19.47
N SER A 392 -4.93 -11.81 19.19
CA SER A 392 -5.00 -12.96 20.08
C SER A 392 -4.94 -14.27 19.31
N PHE A 393 -4.52 -15.33 19.99
CA PHE A 393 -4.52 -16.71 19.50
C PHE A 393 -4.42 -17.67 20.68
N TYR A 394 -4.81 -18.92 20.50
CA TYR A 394 -4.66 -19.97 21.49
C TYR A 394 -3.41 -20.78 21.17
N LEU A 395 -2.57 -21.00 22.17
CA LEU A 395 -1.32 -21.74 22.05
C LEU A 395 -1.32 -22.93 23.00
N HIS A 396 -1.11 -24.12 22.46
CA HIS A 396 -0.73 -25.33 23.18
C HIS A 396 0.73 -25.67 22.84
N ILE A 397 1.50 -26.10 23.85
CA ILE A 397 2.89 -26.51 23.68
C ILE A 397 3.05 -27.86 24.36
N ASP A 398 3.36 -28.89 23.58
CA ASP A 398 3.75 -30.21 24.06
C ASP A 398 5.24 -30.44 23.79
N THR A 399 5.93 -31.12 24.71
CA THR A 399 7.37 -31.34 24.55
C THR A 399 7.84 -32.62 25.22
N ALA A 400 8.75 -33.31 24.55
CA ALA A 400 9.50 -34.42 25.13
C ALA A 400 10.77 -33.94 25.88
N GLU A 401 11.14 -32.67 25.76
CA GLU A 401 12.26 -32.08 26.50
C GLU A 401 11.97 -32.10 28.01
N THR A 402 12.94 -32.56 28.80
CA THR A 402 12.80 -32.70 30.26
C THR A 402 13.52 -31.59 31.04
N THR A 403 14.27 -30.74 30.34
CA THR A 403 14.95 -29.61 30.96
C THR A 403 13.95 -28.57 31.46
N THR A 404 14.27 -27.93 32.59
CA THR A 404 13.48 -26.82 33.14
C THR A 404 14.18 -25.48 33.00
N SER A 405 15.36 -25.43 32.35
CA SER A 405 16.19 -24.23 32.28
C SER A 405 16.69 -23.86 30.89
N THR A 406 16.63 -24.78 29.93
CA THR A 406 17.16 -24.55 28.59
C THR A 406 16.03 -24.50 27.58
N ALA A 407 15.93 -23.38 26.86
CA ALA A 407 15.05 -23.24 25.71
C ALA A 407 15.77 -23.77 24.47
N TYR A 408 15.52 -25.03 24.12
CA TYR A 408 16.09 -25.65 22.92
C TYR A 408 15.28 -25.29 21.67
N ASP A 409 13.97 -25.39 21.81
CA ASP A 409 13.01 -25.18 20.73
C ASP A 409 12.24 -23.90 20.99
N THR A 410 11.97 -23.11 19.95
CA THR A 410 11.34 -21.80 20.13
C THR A 410 10.27 -21.50 19.10
N LEU A 411 9.18 -20.88 19.56
CA LEU A 411 8.19 -20.23 18.71
C LEU A 411 8.31 -18.72 18.84
N LYS A 412 8.60 -18.03 17.74
CA LYS A 412 8.58 -16.56 17.68
C LYS A 412 7.30 -16.06 17.04
N VAL A 413 6.65 -15.11 17.71
CA VAL A 413 5.49 -14.38 17.19
C VAL A 413 5.97 -13.00 16.76
N GLN A 414 5.89 -12.72 15.47
CA GLN A 414 6.55 -11.58 14.86
C GLN A 414 5.59 -10.77 14.00
N VAL A 415 5.87 -9.47 13.92
CA VAL A 415 5.25 -8.55 12.98
C VAL A 415 6.34 -8.15 11.99
N LEU A 416 6.09 -8.35 10.71
CA LEU A 416 7.01 -8.01 9.63
C LEU A 416 6.40 -6.90 8.77
N ASN A 417 7.24 -6.11 8.11
CA ASN A 417 6.80 -5.25 7.02
C ASN A 417 6.58 -6.07 5.74
N SER A 418 6.05 -5.41 4.69
CA SER A 418 5.80 -6.01 3.38
C SER A 418 7.06 -6.60 2.71
N SER A 419 8.25 -6.09 3.02
CA SER A 419 9.54 -6.60 2.54
C SER A 419 10.07 -7.80 3.34
N GLY A 420 9.32 -8.31 4.33
CA GLY A 420 9.71 -9.45 5.15
C GLY A 420 10.69 -9.13 6.29
N THR A 421 10.97 -7.86 6.58
CA THR A 421 11.81 -7.45 7.72
C THR A 421 11.00 -7.50 9.01
N VAL A 422 11.55 -8.11 10.06
CA VAL A 422 10.93 -8.15 11.39
C VAL A 422 10.91 -6.75 11.99
N LEU A 423 9.71 -6.18 12.15
CA LEU A 423 9.46 -4.92 12.85
C LEU A 423 9.44 -5.12 14.36
N SER A 424 8.84 -6.21 14.82
CA SER A 424 8.78 -6.57 16.23
C SER A 424 8.67 -8.07 16.43
N THR A 425 9.25 -8.56 17.52
CA THR A 425 8.96 -9.90 18.05
C THR A 425 8.12 -9.71 19.30
N LEU A 426 6.82 -9.98 19.17
CA LEU A 426 5.81 -9.78 20.22
C LEU A 426 6.04 -10.73 21.41
N ALA A 427 6.46 -11.96 21.11
CA ALA A 427 6.85 -12.96 22.10
C ALA A 427 7.76 -14.03 21.49
N THR A 428 8.52 -14.66 22.38
CA THR A 428 9.21 -15.92 22.12
C THR A 428 8.76 -16.93 23.17
N TYR A 429 8.16 -18.03 22.75
CA TYR A 429 7.85 -19.19 23.57
C TYR A 429 8.88 -20.29 23.31
N SER A 430 8.94 -21.27 24.19
CA SER A 430 9.85 -22.43 24.06
C SER A 430 9.27 -23.67 24.72
N ASN A 431 9.99 -24.79 24.62
CA ASN A 431 9.74 -26.02 25.36
C ASN A 431 9.55 -25.78 26.88
N LEU A 432 10.19 -24.75 27.46
CA LEU A 432 10.01 -24.38 28.87
C LEU A 432 8.63 -23.82 29.22
N ASN A 433 7.81 -23.51 28.21
CA ASN A 433 6.48 -22.97 28.37
C ASN A 433 5.38 -24.03 28.20
N ALA A 434 5.75 -25.31 28.06
CA ALA A 434 4.81 -26.42 27.96
C ALA A 434 3.82 -26.46 29.13
N ALA A 435 2.54 -26.64 28.80
CA ALA A 435 1.45 -26.70 29.75
C ALA A 435 0.29 -27.51 29.16
N SER A 436 -0.53 -28.11 30.02
CA SER A 436 -1.69 -28.88 29.59
C SER A 436 -2.73 -27.98 28.90
N GLY A 437 -3.10 -28.33 27.67
CA GLY A 437 -4.14 -27.65 26.90
C GLY A 437 -3.74 -26.26 26.39
N TYR A 438 -4.72 -25.55 25.84
CA TYR A 438 -4.51 -24.26 25.20
C TYR A 438 -4.56 -23.09 26.19
N THR A 439 -3.66 -22.13 26.00
CA THR A 439 -3.67 -20.83 26.68
C THR A 439 -3.81 -19.71 25.66
N GLN A 440 -4.75 -18.78 25.88
CA GLN A 440 -4.88 -17.60 25.02
C GLN A 440 -3.70 -16.64 25.25
N ARG A 441 -3.10 -16.17 24.15
CA ARG A 441 -2.09 -15.12 24.11
C ARG A 441 -2.70 -13.88 23.47
N GLY A 442 -2.26 -12.69 23.89
CA GLY A 442 -2.80 -11.43 23.40
C GLY A 442 -1.74 -10.33 23.33
N PHE A 443 -1.78 -9.53 22.27
CA PHE A 443 -0.84 -8.44 22.00
C PHE A 443 -1.57 -7.26 21.35
N SER A 444 -1.08 -6.04 21.60
CA SER A 444 -1.56 -4.87 20.87
C SER A 444 -0.71 -4.65 19.61
N LEU A 445 -1.38 -4.47 18.49
CA LEU A 445 -0.83 -4.04 17.21
C LEU A 445 -1.25 -2.60 16.87
N ALA A 446 -1.79 -1.84 17.83
CA ALA A 446 -2.29 -0.49 17.58
C ALA A 446 -1.22 0.47 17.04
N SER A 447 0.06 0.23 17.36
CA SER A 447 1.19 0.98 16.78
C SER A 447 1.36 0.80 15.27
N TYR A 448 0.68 -0.19 14.69
CA TYR A 448 0.68 -0.48 13.27
C TYR A 448 -0.61 0.01 12.59
N ALA A 449 -1.47 0.78 13.27
CA ALA A 449 -2.61 1.43 12.65
C ALA A 449 -2.17 2.26 11.43
N GLY A 450 -2.90 2.11 10.33
CA GLY A 450 -2.57 2.67 9.02
C GLY A 450 -1.53 1.88 8.22
N GLN A 451 -1.02 0.75 8.74
CA GLN A 451 0.01 -0.04 8.07
C GLN A 451 -0.50 -1.43 7.69
N THR A 452 -0.01 -1.92 6.54
CA THR A 452 -0.06 -3.34 6.20
C THR A 452 1.14 -4.04 6.82
N VAL A 453 0.87 -5.03 7.67
CA VAL A 453 1.88 -5.83 8.35
C VAL A 453 1.64 -7.32 8.14
N THR A 454 2.70 -8.11 8.16
CA THR A 454 2.59 -9.57 8.17
C THR A 454 2.73 -10.09 9.59
N LEU A 455 1.68 -10.73 10.10
CA LEU A 455 1.77 -11.55 11.30
C LEU A 455 2.47 -12.86 10.92
N LYS A 456 3.58 -13.18 11.57
CA LYS A 456 4.34 -14.40 11.32
C LYS A 456 4.65 -15.16 12.60
N PHE A 457 4.37 -16.44 12.58
CA PHE A 457 4.82 -17.42 13.55
C PHE A 457 5.99 -18.20 12.93
N THR A 458 7.08 -18.35 13.68
CA THR A 458 8.24 -19.14 13.27
C THR A 458 8.59 -20.12 14.39
N GLY A 459 8.33 -21.39 14.14
CA GLY A 459 8.80 -22.51 14.95
C GLY A 459 10.24 -22.85 14.59
N THR A 460 11.04 -23.26 15.56
CA THR A 460 12.38 -23.77 15.34
C THR A 460 12.64 -24.85 16.36
N GLU A 461 12.76 -26.08 15.90
CA GLU A 461 13.10 -27.25 16.69
C GLU A 461 14.61 -27.54 16.60
N GLY A 462 15.18 -27.96 17.71
CA GLY A 462 16.52 -28.50 17.82
C GLY A 462 16.60 -29.96 17.34
N SER A 463 17.74 -30.60 17.54
CA SER A 463 18.09 -31.82 16.81
C SER A 463 17.74 -33.15 17.49
N THR A 464 17.04 -33.19 18.64
CA THR A 464 16.98 -34.40 19.48
C THR A 464 15.60 -34.79 20.01
N LEU A 465 14.90 -33.91 20.70
CA LEU A 465 13.57 -34.20 21.26
C LEU A 465 12.55 -33.23 20.68
N GLN A 466 11.29 -33.68 20.61
CA GLN A 466 10.24 -32.90 19.96
C GLN A 466 9.71 -31.80 20.87
N THR A 467 9.35 -30.68 20.27
CA THR A 467 8.44 -29.70 20.84
C THR A 467 7.45 -29.25 19.78
N SER A 468 6.17 -29.45 20.06
CA SER A 468 5.04 -29.09 19.21
C SER A 468 4.48 -27.75 19.64
N PHE A 469 4.35 -26.82 18.69
CA PHE A 469 3.69 -25.54 18.91
C PHE A 469 2.37 -25.50 18.14
N VAL A 470 1.26 -25.70 18.86
CA VAL A 470 -0.07 -25.82 18.27
C VAL A 470 -0.85 -24.53 18.47
N ILE A 471 -1.25 -23.89 17.37
CA ILE A 471 -1.93 -22.60 17.32
C ILE A 471 -3.33 -22.80 16.78
N ASP A 472 -4.32 -22.19 17.44
CA ASP A 472 -5.71 -22.21 16.99
C ASP A 472 -6.44 -20.92 17.38
N ASP A 473 -7.60 -20.67 16.76
CA ASP A 473 -8.51 -19.54 17.01
C ASP A 473 -7.79 -18.18 17.08
N THR A 474 -7.12 -17.83 15.99
CA THR A 474 -6.44 -16.55 15.82
C THR A 474 -7.43 -15.41 15.58
N ALA A 475 -7.11 -14.21 16.06
CA ALA A 475 -7.95 -13.03 15.87
C ALA A 475 -7.12 -11.76 15.96
N LEU A 476 -7.29 -10.83 15.04
CA LEU A 476 -6.87 -9.44 15.14
C LEU A 476 -8.09 -8.52 15.08
N ASN A 477 -8.62 -8.15 16.25
CA ASN A 477 -9.81 -7.29 16.34
C ASN A 477 -9.40 -5.82 16.43
N VAL A 478 -9.99 -4.96 15.61
CA VAL A 478 -9.80 -3.51 15.65
C VAL A 478 -11.06 -2.80 16.12
N SER A 479 -10.92 -1.68 16.83
CA SER A 479 -12.01 -0.78 17.29
C SER A 479 -11.53 0.61 17.70
#